data_AF-A0A3B8LI54-F1
#
_entry.id   AF-A0A3B8LI54-F1
#
_cell.length_a   1.000
_cell.length_b   1.000
_cell.length_c   1.000
_cell.angle_alpha   90.00
_cell.angle_beta   90.00
_cell.angle_gamma   90.00
#
_symmetry.space_group_name_H-M   'P 1'
#
loop_
_entity.id
_entity.type
_entity.pdbx_description
1 polymer ?
#
loop_
_entity_poly.entity_id
_entity_poly.type
_entity_poly.pdbx_seq_one_letter_code
_entity_poly.pdbx_strand_id
1 'polypeptide(L)'
;APLLLGSLLCLVAVFMDRFAKEVDFPGWMDNHVIRQDMIVKWVLLGLVIGVFWMIGDRMLELGGGWKGIPLGSPLLSFAVSLRAVLLAELLYRGLLFVLVVWACKKLWGQVSFAWVNLFVAFIFALGYVPVSMGLFKLVSVSQIPFTMWVGLIVLQGGAGVLFGVVAIRYGLWASVVVHLCADLVWHTLWPIFA
;
A
#
# COMPACT_ATOMS: atom_id res chain seq x y z
N ALA A 1 9.91 -10.01 18.62
CA ALA A 1 9.41 -9.35 17.39
C ALA A 1 8.93 -10.32 16.29
N PRO A 2 9.69 -11.33 15.84
CA PRO A 2 9.26 -12.20 14.71
C PRO A 2 8.07 -13.12 15.04
N LEU A 3 7.96 -13.61 16.28
CA LEU A 3 6.80 -14.42 16.72
C LEU A 3 5.47 -13.65 16.66
N LEU A 4 5.48 -12.34 16.96
CA LEU A 4 4.29 -11.49 16.88
C LEU A 4 3.82 -11.26 15.44
N LEU A 5 4.76 -11.16 14.49
CA LEU A 5 4.43 -11.00 13.08
C LEU A 5 3.80 -12.29 12.53
N GLY A 6 4.34 -13.46 12.88
CA GLY A 6 3.76 -14.76 12.48
C GLY A 6 2.34 -14.96 13.01
N SER A 7 2.10 -14.63 14.29
CA SER A 7 0.76 -14.74 14.88
C SER A 7 -0.22 -13.74 14.27
N LEU A 8 0.21 -12.51 13.99
CA LEU A 8 -0.63 -11.50 13.32
C LEU A 8 -0.99 -11.93 11.90
N LEU A 9 -0.01 -12.47 11.15
CA LEU A 9 -0.22 -13.01 9.80
C LEU A 9 -1.27 -14.11 9.80
N CYS A 10 -1.16 -15.05 10.73
CA CYS A 10 -2.11 -16.16 10.87
C CYS A 10 -3.51 -15.66 11.23
N LEU A 11 -3.61 -14.71 12.15
CA LEU A 11 -4.89 -14.15 12.59
C LEU A 11 -5.57 -13.35 11.47
N VAL A 12 -4.80 -12.53 10.74
CA VAL A 12 -5.30 -11.84 9.54
C VAL A 12 -5.69 -12.85 8.47
N ALA A 13 -4.93 -13.93 8.28
CA ALA A 13 -5.27 -14.95 7.29
C ALA A 13 -6.59 -15.65 7.57
N VAL A 14 -6.80 -16.06 8.82
CA VAL A 14 -8.06 -16.69 9.27
C VAL A 14 -9.22 -15.70 9.20
N PHE A 15 -9.00 -14.45 9.62
CA PHE A 15 -9.99 -13.39 9.48
C PHE A 15 -10.37 -13.18 8.01
N MET A 16 -9.38 -13.06 7.13
CA MET A 16 -9.59 -12.88 5.70
C MET A 16 -10.37 -14.02 5.08
N ASP A 17 -10.01 -15.29 5.34
CA ASP A 17 -10.70 -16.41 4.71
C ASP A 17 -12.18 -16.51 5.11
N ARG A 18 -12.51 -16.11 6.35
CA ARG A 18 -13.90 -16.06 6.83
C ARG A 18 -14.67 -14.89 6.24
N PHE A 19 -14.16 -13.66 6.39
CA PHE A 19 -14.92 -12.46 6.07
C PHE A 19 -14.87 -12.08 4.59
N ALA A 20 -13.79 -12.41 3.86
CA ALA A 20 -13.70 -12.11 2.42
C ALA A 20 -14.83 -12.79 1.63
N LYS A 21 -15.17 -14.04 1.98
CA LYS A 21 -16.29 -14.78 1.38
C LYS A 21 -17.64 -14.14 1.67
N GLU A 22 -17.85 -13.65 2.90
CA GLU A 22 -19.10 -12.96 3.27
C GLU A 22 -19.31 -11.65 2.51
N VAL A 23 -18.22 -11.03 2.04
CA VAL A 23 -18.28 -9.72 1.39
C VAL A 23 -18.03 -9.76 -0.12
N ASP A 24 -17.90 -10.92 -0.74
CA ASP A 24 -17.56 -11.08 -2.17
C ASP A 24 -16.20 -10.47 -2.55
N PHE A 25 -15.24 -10.49 -1.61
CA PHE A 25 -13.87 -10.08 -1.88
C PHE A 25 -13.03 -11.30 -2.31
N PRO A 26 -12.12 -11.20 -3.30
CA PRO A 26 -11.33 -12.35 -3.78
C PRO A 26 -10.42 -13.00 -2.72
N GLY A 27 -10.24 -12.36 -1.56
CA GLY A 27 -9.46 -12.90 -0.44
C GLY A 27 -7.95 -12.86 -0.73
N TRP A 28 -7.24 -13.89 -0.29
CA TRP A 28 -5.80 -14.04 -0.51
C TRP A 28 -5.47 -14.13 -1.99
N MET A 29 -6.22 -14.97 -2.71
CA MET A 29 -6.02 -15.30 -4.11
C MET A 29 -7.38 -15.71 -4.70
N ASP A 30 -7.68 -15.25 -5.90
CA ASP A 30 -8.70 -15.91 -6.71
C ASP A 30 -8.10 -17.24 -7.19
N ASN A 31 -8.61 -18.35 -6.65
CA ASN A 31 -8.12 -19.72 -6.91
C ASN A 31 -8.17 -20.11 -8.40
N HIS A 32 -8.83 -19.31 -9.25
CA HIS A 32 -8.93 -19.54 -10.69
C HIS A 32 -7.87 -18.81 -11.55
N VAL A 33 -7.00 -17.97 -10.96
CA VAL A 33 -6.31 -16.91 -11.73
C VAL A 33 -4.78 -16.95 -11.71
N ILE A 34 -4.12 -17.81 -10.92
CA ILE A 34 -2.64 -17.86 -10.91
C ILE A 34 -2.12 -18.66 -12.11
N ARG A 35 -2.04 -17.96 -13.23
CA ARG A 35 -1.27 -18.36 -14.38
C ARG A 35 0.03 -17.56 -14.40
N GLN A 36 1.12 -18.16 -14.88
CA GLN A 36 2.42 -17.50 -14.95
C GLN A 36 2.36 -16.18 -15.75
N ASP A 37 1.48 -16.08 -16.75
CA ASP A 37 1.28 -14.84 -17.52
C ASP A 37 0.72 -13.68 -16.68
N MET A 38 -0.03 -13.98 -15.61
CA MET A 38 -0.60 -12.96 -14.72
C MET A 38 0.45 -12.39 -13.78
N ILE A 39 1.39 -13.21 -13.28
CA ILE A 39 2.50 -12.73 -12.44
C ILE A 39 3.35 -11.73 -13.23
N VAL A 40 3.68 -12.04 -14.48
CA VAL A 40 4.43 -11.12 -15.35
C VAL A 40 3.69 -9.80 -15.53
N LYS A 41 2.38 -9.82 -15.77
CA LYS A 41 1.55 -8.61 -15.88
C LYS A 41 1.55 -7.79 -14.59
N TRP A 42 1.47 -8.42 -13.43
CA TRP A 42 1.51 -7.73 -12.13
C TRP A 42 2.87 -7.10 -11.86
N VAL A 43 3.96 -7.81 -12.17
CA VAL A 43 5.31 -7.25 -12.09
C VAL A 43 5.45 -6.03 -13.01
N LEU A 44 5.07 -6.16 -14.29
CA LEU A 44 5.13 -5.04 -15.24
C LEU A 44 4.28 -3.85 -14.79
N LEU A 45 3.07 -4.10 -14.28
CA LEU A 45 2.21 -3.05 -13.74
C LEU A 45 2.87 -2.35 -12.55
N GLY A 46 3.44 -3.11 -11.61
CA GLY A 46 4.17 -2.56 -10.48
C GLY A 46 5.38 -1.72 -10.90
N LEU A 47 6.15 -2.16 -11.90
CA LEU A 47 7.26 -1.38 -12.45
C LEU A 47 6.79 -0.05 -13.05
N VAL A 48 5.70 -0.06 -13.85
CA VAL A 48 5.13 1.16 -14.44
C VAL A 48 4.64 2.12 -13.36
N ILE A 49 3.93 1.61 -12.36
CA ILE A 49 3.46 2.40 -11.21
C ILE A 49 4.65 2.99 -10.44
N GLY A 50 5.71 2.20 -10.23
CA GLY A 50 6.93 2.65 -9.56
C GLY A 50 7.61 3.81 -10.30
N VAL A 51 7.72 3.73 -11.64
CA VAL A 51 8.25 4.84 -12.47
C VAL A 51 7.36 6.07 -12.36
N PHE A 52 6.03 5.89 -12.39
CA PHE A 52 5.09 7.00 -12.24
C PHE A 52 5.25 7.72 -10.89
N TRP A 53 5.40 6.97 -9.79
CA TRP A 53 5.61 7.56 -8.47
C TRP A 53 6.97 8.21 -8.31
N MET A 54 8.02 7.62 -8.87
CA MET A 54 9.35 8.23 -8.93
C MET A 54 9.30 9.60 -9.62
N ILE A 55 8.57 9.73 -10.72
CA ILE A 55 8.39 11.03 -11.41
C ILE A 55 7.64 12.00 -10.50
N GLY A 56 6.55 11.57 -9.88
CA GLY A 56 5.77 12.40 -8.95
C GLY A 56 6.59 12.91 -7.76
N ASP A 57 7.42 12.03 -7.18
CA ASP A 57 8.34 12.35 -6.08
C ASP A 57 9.33 13.45 -6.48
N ARG A 58 9.89 13.36 -7.70
CA ARG A 58 10.78 14.40 -8.24
C ARG A 58 10.08 15.73 -8.50
N MET A 59 8.83 15.71 -8.96
CA MET A 59 8.05 16.94 -9.13
C MET A 59 7.83 17.65 -7.78
N LEU A 60 7.64 16.90 -6.70
CA LEU A 60 7.51 17.47 -5.35
C LEU A 60 8.84 18.00 -4.79
N GLU A 61 9.95 17.32 -5.11
CA GLU A 61 11.29 17.78 -4.73
C GLU A 61 11.63 19.14 -5.37
N LEU A 62 11.31 19.31 -6.66
CA LEU A 62 11.46 20.60 -7.35
C LEU A 62 10.62 21.72 -6.71
N GLY A 63 9.55 21.37 -5.97
CA GLY A 63 8.72 22.30 -5.20
C GLY A 63 9.36 22.85 -3.92
N GLY A 64 10.59 22.44 -3.57
CA GLY A 64 11.42 23.12 -2.56
C GLY A 64 11.18 22.75 -1.09
N GLY A 65 10.42 21.69 -0.79
CA GLY A 65 10.14 21.26 0.59
C GLY A 65 10.25 19.75 0.85
N TRP A 66 10.56 18.97 -0.19
CA TRP A 66 10.72 17.52 -0.13
C TRP A 66 12.13 17.17 -0.60
N LYS A 67 12.86 16.32 0.13
CA LYS A 67 14.22 15.88 -0.24
C LYS A 67 14.30 14.37 -0.44
N GLY A 68 13.15 13.73 -0.65
CA GLY A 68 13.04 12.28 -0.60
C GLY A 68 13.19 11.73 0.81
N ILE A 69 13.04 10.40 0.91
CA ILE A 69 13.31 9.66 2.14
C ILE A 69 14.80 9.26 2.10
N PRO A 70 15.58 9.50 3.17
CA PRO A 70 16.96 9.01 3.23
C PRO A 70 16.94 7.48 3.24
N LEU A 71 17.49 6.87 2.19
CA LEU A 71 17.47 5.42 2.00
C LEU A 71 18.82 4.79 2.38
N GLY A 72 18.75 3.59 2.96
CA GLY A 72 19.91 2.80 3.35
C GLY A 72 20.54 2.06 2.17
N SER A 73 21.37 1.04 2.45
CA SER A 73 21.91 0.19 1.40
C SER A 73 20.79 -0.52 0.61
N PRO A 74 20.96 -0.84 -0.69
CA PRO A 74 19.90 -1.45 -1.50
C PRO A 74 19.29 -2.72 -0.90
N LEU A 75 20.11 -3.58 -0.27
CA LEU A 75 19.64 -4.78 0.42
C LEU A 75 18.76 -4.48 1.63
N LEU A 76 19.12 -3.45 2.40
CA LEU A 76 18.30 -3.01 3.54
C LEU A 76 16.99 -2.39 3.04
N SER A 77 17.04 -1.54 2.01
CA SER A 77 15.85 -0.95 1.38
C SER A 77 14.89 -2.04 0.89
N PHE A 78 15.39 -3.06 0.20
CA PHE A 78 14.57 -4.20 -0.23
C PHE A 78 13.91 -4.93 0.94
N ALA A 79 14.66 -5.27 1.99
CA ALA A 79 14.13 -5.98 3.14
C ALA A 79 13.06 -5.15 3.89
N VAL A 80 13.28 -3.84 4.00
CA VAL A 80 12.31 -2.89 4.58
C VAL A 80 11.06 -2.79 3.71
N SER A 81 11.20 -2.65 2.39
CA SER A 81 10.07 -2.62 1.45
C SER A 81 9.24 -3.89 1.52
N LEU A 82 9.86 -5.08 1.48
CA LEU A 82 9.13 -6.34 1.58
C LEU A 82 8.29 -6.41 2.85
N ARG A 83 8.87 -6.02 4.00
CA ARG A 83 8.16 -6.03 5.28
C ARG A 83 7.05 -4.97 5.31
N ALA A 84 7.32 -3.77 4.81
CA ALA A 84 6.37 -2.66 4.79
C ALA A 84 5.18 -2.99 3.89
N VAL A 85 5.43 -3.51 2.69
CA VAL A 85 4.40 -3.91 1.72
C VAL A 85 3.52 -5.00 2.29
N LEU A 86 4.09 -6.08 2.83
CA LEU A 86 3.29 -7.16 3.43
C LEU A 86 2.40 -6.61 4.55
N LEU A 87 2.96 -5.83 5.47
CA LEU A 87 2.20 -5.24 6.56
C LEU A 87 1.09 -4.30 6.05
N ALA A 88 1.40 -3.44 5.09
CA ALA A 88 0.45 -2.50 4.51
C ALA A 88 -0.70 -3.23 3.81
N GLU A 89 -0.40 -4.17 2.92
CA GLU A 89 -1.44 -4.89 2.19
C GLU A 89 -2.34 -5.68 3.15
N LEU A 90 -1.76 -6.36 4.13
CA LEU A 90 -2.52 -7.11 5.12
C LEU A 90 -3.37 -6.22 6.02
N LEU A 91 -2.83 -5.10 6.48
CA LEU A 91 -3.55 -4.22 7.38
C LEU A 91 -4.65 -3.45 6.65
N TYR A 92 -4.34 -2.86 5.50
CA TYR A 92 -5.26 -1.94 4.82
C TYR A 92 -6.23 -2.68 3.90
N ARG A 93 -5.77 -3.65 3.10
CA ARG A 93 -6.63 -4.36 2.14
C ARG A 93 -7.14 -5.66 2.72
N GLY A 94 -6.31 -6.35 3.50
CA GLY A 94 -6.70 -7.60 4.12
C GLY A 94 -7.70 -7.42 5.26
N LEU A 95 -7.35 -6.57 6.22
CA LEU A 95 -8.13 -6.36 7.43
C LEU A 95 -9.11 -5.18 7.30
N LEU A 96 -8.61 -3.95 7.13
CA LEU A 96 -9.42 -2.74 7.21
C LEU A 96 -10.47 -2.69 6.09
N PHE A 97 -10.09 -2.94 4.84
CA PHE A 97 -11.02 -2.93 3.71
C PHE A 97 -12.14 -3.96 3.91
N VAL A 98 -11.80 -5.22 4.20
CA VAL A 98 -12.80 -6.27 4.42
C VAL A 98 -13.73 -5.93 5.59
N LEU A 99 -13.16 -5.43 6.71
CA LEU A 99 -13.96 -5.03 7.87
C LEU A 99 -14.92 -3.89 7.55
N VAL A 100 -14.47 -2.87 6.80
CA VAL A 100 -15.32 -1.74 6.40
C VAL A 100 -16.40 -2.22 5.45
N VAL A 101 -16.08 -3.01 4.42
CA VAL A 101 -17.10 -3.56 3.51
C VAL A 101 -18.14 -4.36 4.29
N TRP A 102 -17.69 -5.23 5.20
CA TRP A 102 -18.57 -6.05 6.02
C TRP A 102 -19.50 -5.19 6.89
N ALA A 103 -18.95 -4.20 7.60
CA ALA A 103 -19.73 -3.29 8.44
C ALA A 103 -20.76 -2.50 7.63
N CYS A 104 -20.35 -1.96 6.48
CA CYS A 104 -21.24 -1.23 5.58
C CYS A 104 -22.36 -2.13 5.03
N LYS A 105 -22.04 -3.37 4.62
CA LYS A 105 -23.07 -4.35 4.20
C LYS A 105 -24.04 -4.69 5.34
N LYS A 106 -23.56 -4.81 6.59
CA LYS A 106 -24.43 -5.07 7.75
C LYS A 106 -25.31 -3.89 8.13
N LEU A 107 -24.80 -2.65 8.02
CA LEU A 107 -25.53 -1.45 8.41
C LEU A 107 -26.47 -0.93 7.31
N TRP A 108 -26.07 -1.07 6.04
CA TRP A 108 -26.75 -0.44 4.90
C TRP A 108 -27.18 -1.42 3.80
N GLY A 109 -26.95 -2.72 3.98
CA GLY A 109 -27.32 -3.77 3.01
C GLY A 109 -26.43 -3.86 1.78
N GLN A 110 -25.79 -2.76 1.38
CA GLN A 110 -24.91 -2.67 0.22
C GLN A 110 -23.83 -1.61 0.42
N VAL A 111 -22.71 -1.76 -0.31
CA VAL A 111 -21.65 -0.76 -0.37
C VAL A 111 -20.85 -0.92 -1.65
N SER A 112 -20.40 0.18 -2.24
CA SER A 112 -19.46 0.13 -3.37
C SER A 112 -18.04 -0.09 -2.87
N PHE A 113 -17.36 -1.09 -3.43
CA PHE A 113 -15.94 -1.32 -3.17
C PHE A 113 -15.08 -0.12 -3.56
N ALA A 114 -15.47 0.66 -4.57
CA ALA A 114 -14.73 1.85 -4.96
C ALA A 114 -14.72 2.91 -3.85
N TRP A 115 -15.86 3.14 -3.19
CA TRP A 115 -15.95 4.09 -2.06
C TRP A 115 -15.17 3.61 -0.85
N VAL A 116 -15.24 2.31 -0.53
CA VAL A 116 -14.44 1.74 0.56
C VAL A 116 -12.95 1.82 0.22
N ASN A 117 -12.57 1.58 -1.04
CA ASN A 117 -11.18 1.70 -1.47
C ASN A 117 -10.65 3.13 -1.31
N LEU A 118 -11.42 4.14 -1.73
CA LEU A 118 -11.04 5.55 -1.54
C LEU A 118 -10.88 5.89 -0.05
N PHE A 119 -11.81 5.44 0.80
CA PHE A 119 -11.72 5.64 2.24
C PHE A 119 -10.47 4.96 2.83
N VAL A 120 -10.24 3.69 2.52
CA VAL A 120 -9.06 2.94 3.01
C VAL A 120 -7.77 3.55 2.49
N ALA A 121 -7.72 4.00 1.25
CA ALA A 121 -6.56 4.66 0.67
C ALA A 121 -6.24 6.00 1.35
N PHE A 122 -7.27 6.74 1.77
CA PHE A 122 -7.09 7.94 2.58
C PHE A 122 -6.52 7.62 3.98
N ILE A 123 -7.05 6.60 4.65
CA ILE A 123 -6.50 6.13 5.93
C ILE A 123 -5.06 5.60 5.78
N PHE A 124 -4.76 4.94 4.65
CA PHE A 124 -3.41 4.53 4.30
C PHE A 124 -2.47 5.72 4.19
N ALA A 125 -2.85 6.77 3.45
CA ALA A 125 -2.07 8.01 3.35
C ALA A 125 -1.83 8.67 4.71
N LEU A 126 -2.87 8.75 5.55
CA LEU A 126 -2.75 9.28 6.92
C LEU A 126 -1.82 8.45 7.80
N GLY A 127 -1.72 7.14 7.56
CA GLY A 127 -0.76 6.26 8.23
C GLY A 127 0.71 6.66 8.04
N TYR A 128 1.03 7.43 6.99
CA TYR A 128 2.37 7.96 6.75
C TYR A 128 2.65 9.29 7.46
N VAL A 129 1.66 9.91 8.11
CA VAL A 129 1.87 11.15 8.88
C VAL A 129 2.84 10.92 10.05
N PRO A 130 2.65 9.93 10.94
CA PRO A 130 3.60 9.67 12.03
C PRO A 130 4.99 9.25 11.51
N VAL A 131 5.04 8.50 10.41
CA VAL A 131 6.30 8.09 9.77
C VAL A 131 7.08 9.31 9.29
N SER A 132 6.40 10.24 8.62
CA SER A 132 7.01 11.48 8.14
C SER A 132 7.46 12.36 9.30
N MET A 133 6.64 12.50 10.35
CA MET A 133 7.05 13.24 11.56
C MET A 133 8.32 12.65 12.18
N GLY A 134 8.41 11.32 12.30
CA GLY A 134 9.59 10.64 12.82
C GLY A 134 10.83 10.84 11.95
N LEU A 135 10.69 10.68 10.63
CA LEU A 135 11.80 10.83 9.68
C LEU A 135 12.35 12.27 9.63
N PHE A 136 11.48 13.27 9.66
CA PHE A 136 11.84 14.68 9.57
C PHE A 136 11.97 15.37 10.93
N LYS A 137 11.90 14.61 12.03
CA LYS A 137 12.01 15.11 13.41
C LYS A 137 11.01 16.24 13.74
N LEU A 138 9.80 16.14 13.19
CA LEU A 138 8.72 17.09 13.42
C LEU A 138 8.02 16.74 14.74
N VAL A 139 7.80 17.75 15.59
CA VAL A 139 7.19 17.61 16.91
C VAL A 139 5.67 17.71 16.84
N SER A 140 5.13 18.36 15.81
CA SER A 140 3.69 18.50 15.61
C SER A 140 3.28 18.36 14.14
N VAL A 141 2.03 17.94 13.93
CA VAL A 141 1.40 17.81 12.60
C VAL A 141 1.38 19.15 11.85
N SER A 142 1.29 20.27 12.57
CA SER A 142 1.34 21.63 11.99
C SER A 142 2.70 22.01 11.39
N GLN A 143 3.76 21.26 11.69
CA GLN A 143 5.10 21.49 11.12
C GLN A 143 5.30 20.76 9.79
N ILE A 144 4.36 19.92 9.36
CA ILE A 144 4.46 19.20 8.08
C ILE A 144 4.31 20.23 6.95
N PRO A 145 5.33 20.41 6.08
CA PRO A 145 5.25 21.34 4.96
C PRO A 145 4.09 20.99 4.03
N PHE A 146 3.49 22.01 3.42
CA PHE A 146 2.37 21.80 2.49
C PHE A 146 2.74 20.85 1.33
N THR A 147 3.95 20.94 0.79
CA THR A 147 4.44 20.02 -0.26
C THR A 147 4.47 18.57 0.20
N MET A 148 4.80 18.32 1.48
CA MET A 148 4.77 17.00 2.08
C MET A 148 3.35 16.49 2.27
N TRP A 149 2.40 17.36 2.67
CA TRP A 149 0.97 17.00 2.69
C TRP A 149 0.46 16.57 1.31
N VAL A 150 0.81 17.32 0.27
CA VAL A 150 0.48 16.96 -1.11
C VAL A 150 1.08 15.61 -1.46
N GLY A 151 2.36 15.36 -1.13
CA GLY A 151 2.99 14.06 -1.36
C GLY A 151 2.30 12.91 -0.63
N LEU A 152 1.97 13.10 0.64
CA LEU A 152 1.25 12.09 1.44
C LEU A 152 -0.11 11.75 0.83
N ILE A 153 -0.90 12.76 0.47
CA ILE A 153 -2.25 12.52 -0.06
C ILE A 153 -2.18 11.99 -1.49
N VAL A 154 -1.39 12.61 -2.36
CA VAL A 154 -1.38 12.29 -3.79
C VAL A 154 -0.59 11.01 -4.05
N LEU A 155 0.64 10.91 -3.56
CA LEU A 155 1.46 9.73 -3.83
C LEU A 155 0.98 8.54 -2.99
N GLN A 156 0.88 8.68 -1.66
CA GLN A 156 0.49 7.53 -0.82
C GLN A 156 -0.99 7.21 -0.97
N GLY A 157 -1.87 8.21 -1.01
CA GLY A 157 -3.29 7.98 -1.26
C GLY A 157 -3.55 7.44 -2.67
N GLY A 158 -2.90 8.00 -3.69
CA GLY A 158 -3.01 7.53 -5.08
C GLY A 158 -2.50 6.09 -5.25
N ALA A 159 -1.31 5.78 -4.71
CA ALA A 159 -0.79 4.42 -4.65
C ALA A 159 -1.78 3.50 -3.93
N GLY A 160 -2.35 4.00 -2.82
CA GLY A 160 -3.28 3.26 -2.02
C GLY A 160 -4.56 2.88 -2.77
N VAL A 161 -5.08 3.78 -3.62
CA VAL A 161 -6.21 3.51 -4.50
C VAL A 161 -5.84 2.46 -5.55
N LEU A 162 -4.69 2.61 -6.22
CA LEU A 162 -4.27 1.69 -7.28
C LEU A 162 -4.09 0.27 -6.76
N PHE A 163 -3.40 0.10 -5.64
CA PHE A 163 -3.20 -1.22 -5.03
C PHE A 163 -4.53 -1.83 -4.58
N GLY A 164 -5.43 -1.03 -4.01
CA GLY A 164 -6.76 -1.52 -3.69
C GLY A 164 -7.60 -1.93 -4.91
N VAL A 165 -7.47 -1.24 -6.06
CA VAL A 165 -8.10 -1.68 -7.32
C VAL A 165 -7.55 -3.04 -7.76
N VAL A 166 -6.24 -3.24 -7.67
CA VAL A 166 -5.61 -4.54 -7.96
C VAL A 166 -6.13 -5.61 -7.00
N ALA A 167 -6.22 -5.31 -5.70
CA ALA A 167 -6.72 -6.23 -4.68
C ALA A 167 -8.18 -6.64 -4.93
N ILE A 168 -9.04 -5.67 -5.28
CA ILE A 168 -10.45 -5.90 -5.62
C ILE A 168 -10.59 -6.81 -6.83
N ARG A 169 -9.73 -6.64 -7.84
CA ARG A 169 -9.87 -7.32 -9.13
C ARG A 169 -9.17 -8.68 -9.17
N TYR A 170 -8.07 -8.84 -8.45
CA TYR A 170 -7.17 -9.98 -8.58
C TYR A 170 -6.79 -10.63 -7.23
N GLY A 171 -7.25 -10.08 -6.12
CA GLY A 171 -6.95 -10.56 -4.77
C GLY A 171 -5.69 -9.95 -4.15
N LEU A 172 -5.50 -10.23 -2.86
CA LEU A 172 -4.47 -9.60 -2.04
C LEU A 172 -3.05 -9.90 -2.56
N TRP A 173 -2.79 -11.12 -3.02
CA TRP A 173 -1.47 -11.50 -3.52
C TRP A 173 -1.03 -10.67 -4.74
N ALA A 174 -1.95 -10.40 -5.66
CA ALA A 174 -1.66 -9.55 -6.81
C ALA A 174 -1.28 -8.13 -6.37
N SER A 175 -2.00 -7.60 -5.38
CA SER A 175 -1.71 -6.29 -4.79
C SER A 175 -0.33 -6.24 -4.14
N VAL A 176 0.03 -7.27 -3.37
CA VAL A 176 1.37 -7.43 -2.77
C VAL A 176 2.46 -7.41 -3.83
N VAL A 177 2.30 -8.15 -4.92
CA VAL A 177 3.30 -8.20 -6.02
C VAL A 177 3.43 -6.84 -6.69
N VAL A 178 2.31 -6.21 -7.07
CA VAL A 178 2.31 -4.89 -7.72
C VAL A 178 2.95 -3.83 -6.82
N HIS A 179 2.55 -3.79 -5.54
CA HIS A 179 3.07 -2.84 -4.56
C HIS A 179 4.57 -3.06 -4.32
N LEU A 180 5.01 -4.31 -4.13
CA LEU A 180 6.43 -4.63 -3.94
C LEU A 180 7.27 -4.19 -5.13
N CYS A 181 6.80 -4.43 -6.36
CA CYS A 181 7.51 -3.99 -7.56
C CYS A 181 7.54 -2.46 -7.70
N ALA A 182 6.48 -1.76 -7.30
CA ALA A 182 6.47 -0.29 -7.28
C ALA A 182 7.48 0.26 -6.26
N ASP A 183 7.50 -0.29 -5.04
CA ASP A 183 8.46 0.06 -3.98
C ASP A 183 9.90 -0.26 -4.37
N LEU A 184 10.14 -1.36 -5.09
CA LEU A 184 11.46 -1.69 -5.60
C LEU A 184 11.99 -0.60 -6.54
N VAL A 185 11.17 -0.11 -7.47
CA VAL A 185 11.58 0.97 -8.35
C VAL A 185 11.81 2.25 -7.55
N TRP A 186 10.85 2.64 -6.72
CA TRP A 186 10.86 3.94 -6.05
C TRP A 186 11.88 4.02 -4.91
N HIS A 187 11.99 2.99 -4.06
CA HIS A 187 12.81 3.00 -2.86
C HIS A 187 14.13 2.23 -2.97
N THR A 188 14.27 1.33 -3.95
CA THR A 188 15.50 0.52 -4.08
C THR A 188 16.33 0.91 -5.30
N LEU A 189 15.72 0.94 -6.50
CA LEU A 189 16.46 1.19 -7.73
C LEU A 189 16.74 2.67 -7.93
N TRP A 190 15.74 3.53 -7.75
CA TRP A 190 15.89 4.95 -8.00
C TRP A 190 17.04 5.63 -7.24
N PRO A 191 17.21 5.42 -5.91
CA PRO A 191 18.31 6.06 -5.17
C PRO A 191 19.71 5.63 -5.61
N ILE A 192 19.83 4.52 -6.35
CA ILE A 192 21.12 4.08 -6.91
C ILE A 192 21.53 4.99 -8.09
N PHE A 193 20.56 5.63 -8.75
CA PHE A 193 20.77 6.45 -9.94
C PHE A 193 20.61 7.96 -9.70
N ALA A 194 20.17 8.36 -8.50
CA ALA A 194 19.88 9.75 -8.11
C ALA A 194 21.06 10.39 -7.37
#